data_AF-A0A1H6UBC4-F1
#
_entry.id   AF-A0A1H6UBC4-F1
#
_cell.length_a   1.000
_cell.length_b   1.000
_cell.length_c   1.000
_cell.angle_alpha   90.00
_cell.angle_beta   90.00
_cell.angle_gamma   90.00
#
_symmetry.space_group_name_H-M   'P 1'
#
loop_
_entity.id
_entity.type
_entity.pdbx_description
1 polymer ?
#
loop_
_entity_poly.entity_id
_entity_poly.type
_entity_poly.pdbx_seq_one_letter_code
_entity_poly.pdbx_strand_id
1 'polypeptide(L)'
;MTKIYVCTHKKFNPPPDELYVPLQVGRELQEDLGYLGDNTGDHISYANGYYSELTGLYWIWKNDTASDIVGTCHYRRYLLNDRGAIFTEPEIQELLQNYDVITTKNLDLNYSYYEGFGENHKIYYLKELEKVLRRVVPEDYPVYEKLVHEKHTYFGNMMIASKRVYDDYCNWLFSILFEMERNIEIDEPDSYHRRIFGFLSEFLFYVYVVARGLKVRECKVGMIAEKAEITEIKREIAKYFKASDLDGAKKYFLDCRSKRPDIMMEASDITGELHLCMEVMAIAGLEKKQGLPCLLDYVTDYQELMDLCNRLNHFVIGELHDSLTAEEKKAFEALKAEEYVSTIALDVARKMFENNTQAHRYVKV
;
A
#
# COMPACT_ATOMS: atom_id res chain seq x y z
N MET A 1 -30.07 -0.21 -1.50
CA MET A 1 -29.09 0.02 -2.58
C MET A 1 -27.69 0.04 -2.01
N THR A 2 -26.76 -0.73 -2.61
CA THR A 2 -25.34 -0.78 -2.18
C THR A 2 -24.46 -0.06 -3.21
N LYS A 3 -23.52 0.77 -2.77
CA LYS A 3 -22.49 1.37 -3.63
C LYS A 3 -21.13 1.34 -2.97
N ILE A 4 -20.09 1.00 -3.74
CA ILE A 4 -18.69 1.10 -3.33
C ILE A 4 -18.02 2.16 -4.20
N TYR A 5 -17.63 3.27 -3.60
CA TYR A 5 -16.94 4.35 -4.30
C TYR A 5 -15.44 4.04 -4.41
N VAL A 6 -14.97 3.96 -5.64
CA VAL A 6 -13.57 3.70 -5.97
C VAL A 6 -12.85 5.03 -6.15
N CYS A 7 -12.18 5.50 -5.09
CA CYS A 7 -11.48 6.78 -5.08
C CYS A 7 -10.27 6.75 -6.02
N THR A 8 -10.21 7.69 -6.96
CA THR A 8 -9.13 7.83 -7.94
C THR A 8 -8.73 9.27 -8.20
N HIS A 9 -7.47 9.49 -8.55
CA HIS A 9 -6.95 10.76 -9.09
C HIS A 9 -6.39 10.58 -10.51
N LYS A 10 -6.58 9.39 -11.12
CA LYS A 10 -6.07 9.02 -12.45
C LYS A 10 -7.07 8.14 -13.20
N LYS A 11 -6.97 8.11 -14.53
CA LYS A 11 -7.67 7.10 -15.33
C LYS A 11 -7.24 5.70 -14.91
N PHE A 12 -8.20 4.80 -14.83
CA PHE A 12 -7.97 3.38 -14.56
C PHE A 12 -9.08 2.55 -15.20
N ASN A 13 -8.89 1.23 -15.20
CA ASN A 13 -9.90 0.27 -15.64
C ASN A 13 -10.70 -0.14 -14.41
N PRO A 14 -11.92 0.40 -14.21
CA PRO A 14 -12.74 -0.01 -13.07
C PRO A 14 -13.20 -1.45 -13.21
N PRO A 15 -13.55 -2.12 -12.09
CA PRO A 15 -14.26 -3.38 -12.15
C PRO A 15 -15.52 -3.25 -13.04
N PRO A 16 -15.88 -4.29 -13.81
CA PRO A 16 -17.05 -4.23 -14.70
C PRO A 16 -18.39 -4.22 -13.95
N ASP A 17 -18.38 -4.52 -12.66
CA ASP A 17 -19.57 -4.53 -11.79
C ASP A 17 -19.96 -3.11 -11.38
N GLU A 18 -21.21 -2.72 -11.66
CA GLU A 18 -21.77 -1.39 -11.35
C GLU A 18 -21.80 -1.06 -9.85
N LEU A 19 -21.66 -2.07 -8.98
CA LEU A 19 -21.44 -1.89 -7.55
C LEU A 19 -20.24 -0.96 -7.26
N TYR A 20 -19.20 -1.02 -8.10
CA TYR A 20 -17.96 -0.26 -7.94
C TYR A 20 -18.00 1.01 -8.78
N VAL A 21 -18.30 2.13 -8.14
CA VAL A 21 -18.51 3.44 -8.78
C VAL A 21 -17.21 4.26 -8.73
N PRO A 22 -16.56 4.57 -9.87
CA PRO A 22 -15.40 5.45 -9.88
C PRO A 22 -15.74 6.84 -9.37
N LEU A 23 -14.99 7.32 -8.38
CA LEU A 23 -15.07 8.67 -7.82
C LEU A 23 -13.73 9.38 -7.97
N GLN A 24 -13.68 10.41 -8.80
CA GLN A 24 -12.53 11.27 -8.93
C GLN A 24 -12.43 12.20 -7.71
N VAL A 25 -11.40 11.98 -6.89
CA VAL A 25 -11.07 12.81 -5.75
C VAL A 25 -10.15 13.97 -6.14
N GLY A 26 -10.30 15.11 -5.48
CA GLY A 26 -9.57 16.33 -5.84
C GLY A 26 -9.92 16.84 -7.24
N ARG A 27 -11.15 16.56 -7.70
CA ARG A 27 -11.64 16.95 -9.03
C ARG A 27 -11.50 18.46 -9.28
N GLU A 28 -11.63 19.28 -8.25
CA GLU A 28 -11.49 20.75 -8.31
C GLU A 28 -10.06 21.21 -8.67
N LEU A 29 -9.05 20.38 -8.39
CA LEU A 29 -7.64 20.69 -8.64
C LEU A 29 -7.07 20.02 -9.91
N GLN A 30 -7.88 19.23 -10.62
CA GLN A 30 -7.42 18.34 -11.69
C GLN A 30 -8.34 18.38 -12.91
N GLU A 31 -7.90 17.83 -14.04
CA GLU A 31 -8.71 17.69 -15.25
C GLU A 31 -9.79 16.60 -15.15
N ASP A 32 -10.79 16.66 -16.04
CA ASP A 32 -11.90 15.69 -16.03
C ASP A 32 -11.46 14.32 -16.49
N LEU A 33 -11.60 13.34 -15.59
CA LEU A 33 -11.36 11.95 -15.93
C LEU A 33 -12.64 11.25 -16.39
N GLY A 34 -13.74 11.96 -16.64
CA GLY A 34 -15.01 11.40 -17.09
C GLY A 34 -15.67 10.49 -16.06
N TYR A 35 -15.34 10.66 -14.78
CA TYR A 35 -15.93 9.94 -13.65
C TYR A 35 -16.79 10.90 -12.83
N LEU A 36 -17.57 10.35 -11.90
CA LEU A 36 -18.19 11.16 -10.86
C LEU A 36 -17.10 11.92 -10.10
N GLY A 37 -17.27 13.23 -9.89
CA GLY A 37 -16.29 14.07 -9.20
C GLY A 37 -16.73 14.45 -7.79
N ASP A 38 -15.78 14.55 -6.87
CA ASP A 38 -16.01 14.98 -5.49
C ASP A 38 -16.18 16.51 -5.31
N ASN A 39 -16.39 17.26 -6.39
CA ASN A 39 -16.45 18.73 -6.42
C ASN A 39 -17.87 19.26 -6.73
N THR A 40 -18.90 18.55 -6.27
CA THR A 40 -20.31 18.93 -6.46
C THR A 40 -21.05 18.89 -5.14
N GLY A 41 -22.15 19.64 -5.00
CA GLY A 41 -22.91 19.68 -3.74
C GLY A 41 -22.09 20.26 -2.59
N ASP A 42 -22.15 19.64 -1.42
CA ASP A 42 -21.30 20.00 -0.27
C ASP A 42 -19.98 19.20 -0.33
N HIS A 43 -18.85 19.91 -0.41
CA HIS A 43 -17.55 19.28 -0.70
C HIS A 43 -16.34 20.03 -0.15
N ILE A 44 -15.24 19.29 -0.06
CA ILE A 44 -13.88 19.79 0.27
C ILE A 44 -12.84 19.38 -0.79
N SER A 45 -13.25 19.21 -2.05
CA SER A 45 -12.38 18.79 -3.17
C SER A 45 -11.10 19.63 -3.30
N TYR A 46 -11.20 20.96 -3.14
CA TYR A 46 -10.05 21.88 -3.10
C TYR A 46 -8.98 21.53 -2.04
N ALA A 47 -9.31 20.77 -1.00
CA ALA A 47 -8.42 20.39 0.09
C ALA A 47 -7.72 19.04 -0.12
N ASN A 48 -7.86 18.42 -1.30
CA ASN A 48 -7.34 17.07 -1.60
C ASN A 48 -5.82 16.94 -1.39
N GLY A 49 -5.05 18.02 -1.57
CA GLY A 49 -3.61 18.03 -1.28
C GLY A 49 -3.25 17.69 0.17
N TYR A 50 -4.17 17.90 1.11
CA TYR A 50 -4.00 17.62 2.54
C TYR A 50 -4.83 16.42 3.00
N TYR A 51 -6.06 16.30 2.48
CA TYR A 51 -7.05 15.29 2.88
C TYR A 51 -6.98 14.00 2.05
N SER A 52 -6.31 14.00 0.90
CA SER A 52 -6.24 12.84 -0.02
C SER A 52 -7.64 12.27 -0.30
N GLU A 53 -7.82 10.94 -0.25
CA GLU A 53 -9.11 10.27 -0.50
C GLU A 53 -10.23 10.69 0.46
N LEU A 54 -9.92 11.34 1.58
CA LEU A 54 -10.94 11.83 2.51
C LEU A 54 -11.86 12.88 1.89
N THR A 55 -11.42 13.59 0.85
CA THR A 55 -12.34 14.49 0.11
C THR A 55 -13.47 13.71 -0.55
N GLY A 56 -13.19 12.48 -1.01
CA GLY A 56 -14.20 11.53 -1.48
C GLY A 56 -15.11 11.04 -0.35
N LEU A 57 -14.54 10.65 0.80
CA LEU A 57 -15.34 10.23 1.97
C LEU A 57 -16.30 11.34 2.41
N TYR A 58 -15.82 12.58 2.49
CA TYR A 58 -16.65 13.74 2.82
C TYR A 58 -17.78 13.93 1.81
N TRP A 59 -17.46 13.88 0.52
CA TRP A 59 -18.45 14.04 -0.53
C TRP A 59 -19.52 12.96 -0.46
N ILE A 60 -19.14 11.70 -0.25
CA ILE A 60 -20.08 10.58 -0.11
C ILE A 60 -20.98 10.78 1.11
N TRP A 61 -20.40 11.16 2.25
CA TRP A 61 -21.14 11.45 3.48
C TRP A 61 -22.24 12.50 3.25
N LYS A 62 -21.90 13.59 2.56
CA LYS A 62 -22.82 14.72 2.35
C LYS A 62 -23.81 14.53 1.22
N ASN A 63 -23.44 13.81 0.16
CA ASN A 63 -24.17 13.84 -1.11
C ASN A 63 -24.81 12.50 -1.50
N ASP A 64 -24.32 11.35 -1.00
CA ASP A 64 -25.04 10.09 -1.18
C ASP A 64 -26.13 9.96 -0.11
N THR A 65 -27.37 10.21 -0.50
CA THR A 65 -28.54 10.02 0.39
C THR A 65 -29.41 8.84 0.00
N ALA A 66 -29.01 8.07 -1.02
CA ALA A 66 -29.83 7.02 -1.62
C ALA A 66 -29.36 5.61 -1.27
N SER A 67 -28.10 5.44 -0.93
CA SER A 67 -27.53 4.14 -0.58
C SER A 67 -27.83 3.74 0.86
N ASP A 68 -28.21 2.49 1.08
CA ASP A 68 -28.37 1.88 2.41
C ASP A 68 -27.03 1.34 2.95
N ILE A 69 -26.16 0.92 2.03
CA ILE A 69 -24.81 0.43 2.29
C ILE A 69 -23.86 1.22 1.41
N VAL A 70 -22.82 1.75 2.03
CA VAL A 70 -21.79 2.55 1.36
C VAL A 70 -20.43 1.95 1.68
N GLY A 71 -19.59 1.87 0.66
CA GLY A 71 -18.19 1.55 0.82
C GLY A 71 -17.26 2.53 0.12
N THR A 72 -16.01 2.54 0.56
CA THR A 72 -14.90 3.22 -0.09
C THR A 72 -13.73 2.28 -0.27
N CYS A 73 -13.12 2.33 -1.45
CA CYS A 73 -11.85 1.69 -1.72
C CYS A 73 -10.98 2.59 -2.61
N HIS A 74 -9.73 2.19 -2.85
CA HIS A 74 -8.84 2.92 -3.75
C HIS A 74 -8.83 2.26 -5.13
N TYR A 75 -8.56 3.04 -6.18
CA TYR A 75 -8.57 2.58 -7.58
C TYR A 75 -7.73 1.33 -7.90
N ARG A 76 -6.79 0.94 -7.04
CA ARG A 76 -5.97 -0.27 -7.18
C ARG A 76 -6.02 -1.22 -5.99
N ARG A 77 -6.83 -0.95 -4.97
CA ARG A 77 -6.90 -1.72 -3.72
C ARG A 77 -8.34 -2.05 -3.40
N TYR A 78 -8.65 -3.34 -3.39
CA TYR A 78 -10.01 -3.84 -3.19
C TYR A 78 -10.02 -4.86 -2.07
N LEU A 79 -11.06 -4.84 -1.25
CA LEU A 79 -11.27 -5.89 -0.26
C LEU A 79 -11.64 -7.19 -0.98
N LEU A 80 -10.99 -8.28 -0.60
CA LEU A 80 -11.20 -9.60 -1.18
C LEU A 80 -11.95 -10.52 -0.24
N ASN A 81 -12.81 -11.35 -0.81
CA ASN A 81 -13.40 -12.50 -0.14
C ASN A 81 -12.35 -13.62 0.08
N ASP A 82 -12.73 -14.69 0.77
CA ASP A 82 -11.83 -15.80 1.09
C ASP A 82 -11.33 -16.56 -0.16
N ARG A 83 -11.98 -16.35 -1.32
CA ARG A 83 -11.57 -16.90 -2.63
C ARG A 83 -10.58 -16.00 -3.37
N GLY A 84 -10.22 -14.85 -2.81
CA GLY A 84 -9.34 -13.88 -3.46
C GLY A 84 -10.01 -13.05 -4.55
N ALA A 85 -11.35 -13.03 -4.60
CA ALA A 85 -12.12 -12.20 -5.54
C ALA A 85 -12.69 -10.96 -4.85
N ILE A 86 -12.92 -9.90 -5.61
CA ILE A 86 -13.65 -8.72 -5.12
C ILE A 86 -15.07 -9.10 -4.73
N PHE A 87 -15.62 -8.43 -3.71
CA PHE A 87 -16.95 -8.73 -3.21
C PHE A 87 -18.05 -8.36 -4.20
N THR A 88 -19.10 -9.18 -4.22
CA THR A 88 -20.38 -8.91 -4.86
C THR A 88 -21.38 -8.30 -3.87
N GLU A 89 -22.44 -7.66 -4.37
CA GLU A 89 -23.48 -7.07 -3.51
C GLU A 89 -24.13 -8.09 -2.56
N PRO A 90 -24.53 -9.31 -3.00
CA PRO A 90 -25.12 -10.30 -2.09
C PRO A 90 -24.17 -10.74 -0.96
N GLU A 91 -22.88 -10.90 -1.25
CA GLU A 91 -21.88 -11.26 -0.24
C GLU A 91 -21.74 -10.15 0.82
N ILE A 92 -21.73 -8.88 0.40
CA ILE A 92 -21.68 -7.74 1.33
C ILE A 92 -22.92 -7.70 2.21
N GLN A 93 -24.09 -7.86 1.62
CA GLN A 93 -25.36 -7.86 2.36
C GLN A 93 -25.42 -9.00 3.38
N GLU A 94 -24.94 -10.19 3.02
CA GLU A 94 -24.86 -11.33 3.93
C GLU A 94 -23.88 -11.08 5.09
N LEU A 95 -22.70 -10.53 4.79
CA LEU A 95 -21.71 -10.19 5.81
C LEU A 95 -22.26 -9.13 6.78
N LEU A 96 -22.90 -8.08 6.28
CA LEU A 96 -23.42 -7.00 7.13
C LEU A 96 -24.65 -7.38 7.97
N GLN A 97 -25.19 -8.60 7.82
CA GLN A 97 -26.14 -9.15 8.81
C GLN A 97 -25.45 -9.55 10.11
N ASN A 98 -24.15 -9.87 10.04
CA ASN A 98 -23.38 -10.42 11.15
C ASN A 98 -22.24 -9.49 11.61
N TYR A 99 -21.92 -8.45 10.85
CA TYR A 99 -20.82 -7.52 11.10
C TYR A 99 -21.31 -6.09 10.88
N ASP A 100 -20.74 -5.13 11.60
CA ASP A 100 -21.06 -3.70 11.46
C ASP A 100 -20.27 -3.06 10.32
N VAL A 101 -19.06 -3.55 10.07
CA VAL A 101 -18.14 -3.01 9.06
C VAL A 101 -17.28 -4.12 8.45
N ILE A 102 -17.01 -4.00 7.15
CA ILE A 102 -16.04 -4.80 6.40
C ILE A 102 -14.86 -3.89 6.08
N THR A 103 -13.65 -4.27 6.46
CA THR A 103 -12.42 -3.47 6.23
C THR A 103 -11.20 -4.38 6.08
N THR A 104 -10.01 -3.81 6.02
CA THR A 104 -8.76 -4.56 5.92
C THR A 104 -8.51 -5.40 7.16
N LYS A 105 -7.53 -6.31 7.06
CA LYS A 105 -6.92 -6.89 8.25
C LYS A 105 -6.41 -5.83 9.20
N ASN A 106 -6.53 -6.11 10.49
CA ASN A 106 -5.78 -5.38 11.50
C ASN A 106 -4.31 -5.78 11.40
N LEU A 107 -3.45 -4.80 11.21
CA LEU A 107 -2.02 -5.01 10.98
C LEU A 107 -1.27 -5.11 12.29
N ASP A 108 -0.32 -6.04 12.36
CA ASP A 108 0.68 -6.09 13.42
C ASP A 108 1.88 -5.21 13.04
N LEU A 109 2.08 -4.13 13.79
CA LEU A 109 3.20 -3.22 13.65
C LEU A 109 4.41 -3.73 14.45
N ASN A 110 5.61 -3.33 14.05
CA ASN A 110 6.84 -3.71 14.76
C ASN A 110 7.12 -2.81 15.98
N TYR A 111 6.59 -1.59 15.93
CA TYR A 111 6.68 -0.56 16.96
C TYR A 111 5.28 -0.06 17.30
N SER A 112 5.16 0.72 18.37
CA SER A 112 3.88 1.39 18.62
C SER A 112 3.53 2.34 17.47
N TYR A 113 2.24 2.61 17.27
CA TYR A 113 1.83 3.59 16.25
C TYR A 113 2.50 4.95 16.50
N TYR A 114 2.62 5.39 17.77
CA TYR A 114 3.30 6.62 18.16
C TYR A 114 4.75 6.67 17.67
N GLU A 115 5.53 5.60 17.90
CA GLU A 115 6.93 5.51 17.48
C GLU A 115 7.03 5.49 15.95
N GLY A 116 6.28 4.61 15.29
CA GLY A 116 6.31 4.47 13.83
C GLY A 116 5.88 5.75 13.11
N PHE A 117 4.87 6.45 13.64
CA PHE A 117 4.48 7.75 13.11
C PHE A 117 5.58 8.79 13.30
N GLY A 118 6.22 8.85 14.48
CA GLY A 118 7.30 9.80 14.77
C GLY A 118 8.57 9.59 13.93
N GLU A 119 8.82 8.37 13.44
CA GLU A 119 9.90 8.07 12.51
C GLU A 119 9.62 8.51 11.07
N ASN A 120 8.36 8.51 10.66
CA ASN A 120 7.95 8.77 9.26
C ASN A 120 7.29 10.14 9.05
N HIS A 121 6.85 10.81 10.12
CA HIS A 121 6.16 12.09 10.11
C HIS A 121 6.58 12.94 11.31
N LYS A 122 6.35 14.26 11.25
CA LYS A 122 6.61 15.13 12.40
C LYS A 122 5.69 14.76 13.56
N ILE A 123 6.27 14.34 14.69
CA ILE A 123 5.51 13.97 15.90
C ILE A 123 4.62 15.11 16.43
N TYR A 124 4.90 16.35 16.04
CA TYR A 124 4.06 17.52 16.25
C TYR A 124 2.58 17.24 15.92
N TYR A 125 2.29 16.60 14.77
CA TYR A 125 0.92 16.36 14.36
C TYR A 125 0.14 15.43 15.30
N LEU A 126 0.79 14.37 15.83
CA LEU A 126 0.15 13.51 16.84
C LEU A 126 -0.08 14.24 18.17
N LYS A 127 0.84 15.13 18.56
CA LYS A 127 0.67 15.93 19.79
C LYS A 127 -0.46 16.93 19.67
N GLU A 128 -0.66 17.53 18.50
CA GLU A 128 -1.83 18.39 18.26
C GLU A 128 -3.12 17.58 18.15
N LEU A 129 -3.09 16.39 17.53
CA LEU A 129 -4.22 15.47 17.53
C LEU A 129 -4.67 15.12 18.96
N GLU A 130 -3.73 14.81 19.86
CA GLU A 130 -4.03 14.50 21.26
C GLU A 130 -4.83 15.63 21.93
N LYS A 131 -4.39 16.89 21.74
CA LYS A 131 -5.08 18.06 22.30
C LYS A 131 -6.48 18.25 21.71
N VAL A 132 -6.63 18.00 20.40
CA VAL A 132 -7.93 18.09 19.72
C VAL A 132 -8.87 17.00 20.22
N LEU A 133 -8.42 15.75 20.34
CA LEU A 133 -9.24 14.65 20.83
C LEU A 133 -9.75 14.90 22.26
N ARG A 134 -8.88 15.37 23.16
CA ARG A 134 -9.27 15.75 24.54
C ARG A 134 -10.35 16.83 24.59
N ARG A 135 -10.46 17.67 23.55
CA ARG A 135 -11.44 18.77 23.47
C ARG A 135 -12.72 18.38 22.75
N VAL A 136 -12.60 17.70 21.60
CA VAL A 136 -13.70 17.46 20.66
C VAL A 136 -14.43 16.15 20.97
N VAL A 137 -13.70 15.12 21.40
CA VAL A 137 -14.23 13.77 21.70
C VAL A 137 -13.61 13.21 22.99
N PRO A 138 -13.76 13.91 24.14
CA PRO A 138 -13.11 13.52 25.39
C PRO A 138 -13.46 12.11 25.87
N GLU A 139 -14.64 11.61 25.51
CA GLU A 139 -15.11 10.25 25.80
C GLU A 139 -14.32 9.17 25.05
N ASP A 140 -13.83 9.45 23.85
CA ASP A 140 -13.06 8.51 23.02
C ASP A 140 -11.55 8.67 23.22
N TYR A 141 -11.11 9.76 23.85
CA TYR A 141 -9.70 10.03 24.14
C TYR A 141 -8.98 8.89 24.88
N PRO A 142 -9.54 8.27 25.94
CA PRO A 142 -8.87 7.16 26.63
C PRO A 142 -8.61 5.96 25.72
N VAL A 143 -9.47 5.73 24.72
CA VAL A 143 -9.27 4.67 23.72
C VAL A 143 -8.08 5.02 22.82
N TYR A 144 -8.03 6.25 22.30
CA TYR A 144 -6.88 6.73 21.54
C TYR A 144 -5.57 6.63 22.33
N GLU A 145 -5.53 7.12 23.57
CA GLU A 145 -4.34 7.14 24.42
C GLU A 145 -3.78 5.74 24.64
N LYS A 146 -4.66 4.76 24.80
CA LYS A 146 -4.26 3.36 24.87
C LYS A 146 -3.69 2.88 23.52
N LEU A 147 -4.46 3.01 22.44
CA LEU A 147 -4.15 2.40 21.15
C LEU A 147 -2.92 3.00 20.47
N VAL A 148 -2.62 4.29 20.69
CA VAL A 148 -1.47 4.95 20.04
C VAL A 148 -0.14 4.34 20.49
N HIS A 149 -0.11 3.72 21.68
CA HIS A 149 1.03 3.01 22.22
C HIS A 149 1.02 1.50 21.92
N GLU A 150 -0.04 1.00 21.26
CA GLU A 150 -0.12 -0.38 20.79
C GLU A 150 0.43 -0.51 19.36
N LYS A 151 0.56 -1.75 18.92
CA LYS A 151 1.20 -2.12 17.65
C LYS A 151 0.18 -2.54 16.60
N HIS A 152 -0.95 -1.84 16.53
CA HIS A 152 -2.07 -2.23 15.69
C HIS A 152 -2.64 -1.02 14.92
N THR A 153 -3.03 -1.25 13.67
CA THR A 153 -3.75 -0.26 12.85
C THR A 153 -4.51 -0.94 11.71
N TYR A 154 -5.45 -0.24 11.09
CA TYR A 154 -5.98 -0.61 9.78
C TYR A 154 -5.17 0.06 8.67
N PHE A 155 -5.27 -0.50 7.46
CA PHE A 155 -4.57 -0.01 6.29
C PHE A 155 -5.52 0.70 5.33
N GLY A 156 -5.22 1.97 5.06
CA GLY A 156 -6.01 2.81 4.17
C GLY A 156 -7.38 3.18 4.73
N ASN A 157 -8.04 4.12 4.05
CA ASN A 157 -9.37 4.60 4.41
C ASN A 157 -10.47 3.75 3.73
N MET A 158 -10.35 2.42 3.83
CA MET A 158 -11.24 1.46 3.18
C MET A 158 -12.24 0.88 4.17
N MET A 159 -13.53 1.08 3.91
CA MET A 159 -14.61 0.53 4.73
C MET A 159 -15.80 0.22 3.85
N ILE A 160 -16.59 -0.80 4.21
CA ILE A 160 -17.93 -1.04 3.68
C ILE A 160 -18.85 -1.23 4.89
N ALA A 161 -19.88 -0.41 5.01
CA ALA A 161 -20.78 -0.43 6.16
C ALA A 161 -22.18 0.07 5.77
N SER A 162 -23.15 -0.11 6.67
CA SER A 162 -24.43 0.60 6.54
C SER A 162 -24.20 2.12 6.48
N LYS A 163 -25.04 2.85 5.75
CA LYS A 163 -24.95 4.31 5.64
C LYS A 163 -24.96 5.00 7.00
N ARG A 164 -25.72 4.45 7.97
CA ARG A 164 -25.75 4.93 9.35
C ARG A 164 -24.36 4.88 10.03
N VAL A 165 -23.65 3.77 9.91
CA VAL A 165 -22.30 3.62 10.49
C VAL A 165 -21.30 4.50 9.75
N TYR A 166 -21.41 4.57 8.42
CA TYR A 166 -20.56 5.42 7.59
C TYR A 166 -20.70 6.91 7.96
N ASP A 167 -21.94 7.38 8.14
CA ASP A 167 -22.24 8.77 8.49
C ASP A 167 -21.83 9.13 9.90
N ASP A 168 -22.00 8.22 10.86
CA ASP A 168 -21.52 8.40 12.23
C ASP A 168 -19.99 8.51 12.26
N TYR A 169 -19.29 7.63 11.54
CA TYR A 169 -17.84 7.71 11.39
C TYR A 169 -17.39 9.02 10.75
N CYS A 170 -18.00 9.43 9.63
CA CYS A 170 -17.62 10.67 8.96
C CYS A 170 -17.88 11.89 9.84
N ASN A 171 -19.02 11.93 10.53
CA ASN A 171 -19.33 13.00 11.47
C ASN A 171 -18.28 13.10 12.59
N TRP A 172 -17.91 11.96 13.18
CA TRP A 172 -16.86 11.88 14.19
C TRP A 172 -15.50 12.31 13.64
N LEU A 173 -15.05 11.71 12.54
CA LEU A 173 -13.76 11.97 11.92
C LEU A 173 -13.60 13.44 11.52
N PHE A 174 -14.54 13.99 10.76
CA PHE A 174 -14.42 15.36 10.25
C PHE A 174 -14.56 16.42 11.35
N SER A 175 -15.26 16.13 12.45
CA SER A 175 -15.26 17.02 13.62
C SER A 175 -13.85 17.19 14.22
N ILE A 176 -13.04 16.12 14.20
CA ILE A 176 -11.66 16.11 14.68
C ILE A 176 -10.74 16.77 13.65
N LEU A 177 -10.82 16.35 12.38
CA LEU A 177 -9.90 16.83 11.34
C LEU A 177 -10.06 18.32 11.06
N PHE A 178 -11.30 18.85 11.03
CA PHE A 178 -11.52 20.28 10.83
C PHE A 178 -11.06 21.12 12.02
N GLU A 179 -11.13 20.57 13.24
CA GLU A 179 -10.55 21.24 14.39
C GLU A 179 -9.02 21.20 14.33
N MET A 180 -8.42 20.08 13.91
CA MET A 180 -6.97 20.04 13.69
C MET A 180 -6.52 21.06 12.63
N GLU A 181 -7.19 21.13 11.48
CA GLU A 181 -6.87 22.08 10.40
C GLU A 181 -6.80 23.53 10.88
N ARG A 182 -7.64 23.92 11.84
CA ARG A 182 -7.62 25.27 12.43
C ARG A 182 -6.46 25.52 13.40
N ASN A 183 -5.86 24.46 13.94
CA ASN A 183 -4.89 24.53 15.04
C ASN A 183 -3.46 24.16 14.59
N ILE A 184 -3.27 23.70 13.36
CA ILE A 184 -1.94 23.31 12.86
C ILE A 184 -1.52 24.11 11.63
N GLU A 185 -0.22 24.32 11.51
CA GLU A 185 0.42 24.75 10.27
C GLU A 185 1.08 23.53 9.62
N ILE A 186 0.74 23.27 8.35
CA ILE A 186 1.34 22.18 7.58
C ILE A 186 2.52 22.73 6.78
N ASP A 187 3.68 22.74 7.41
CA ASP A 187 4.95 23.09 6.78
C ASP A 187 5.71 21.83 6.39
N GLU A 188 5.43 21.27 5.21
CA GLU A 188 6.12 20.09 4.68
C GLU A 188 6.74 20.38 3.30
N PRO A 189 7.97 19.91 3.06
CA PRO A 189 8.72 20.25 1.85
C PRO A 189 8.17 19.55 0.60
N ASP A 190 7.50 18.41 0.75
CA ASP A 190 7.00 17.60 -0.35
C ASP A 190 5.51 17.29 -0.24
N SER A 191 4.91 16.92 -1.38
CA SER A 191 3.48 16.61 -1.48
C SER A 191 3.07 15.32 -0.77
N TYR A 192 4.01 14.42 -0.45
CA TYR A 192 3.70 13.18 0.23
C TYR A 192 3.36 13.48 1.70
N HIS A 193 4.22 14.21 2.41
CA HIS A 193 4.05 14.52 3.83
C HIS A 193 2.95 15.55 4.10
N ARG A 194 2.58 16.40 3.11
CA ARG A 194 1.43 17.33 3.23
C ARG A 194 0.10 16.63 3.45
N ARG A 195 -0.02 15.35 3.11
CA ARG A 195 -1.24 14.54 3.22
C ARG A 195 -1.54 14.06 4.64
N ILE A 196 -1.20 14.90 5.62
CA ILE A 196 -1.16 14.52 7.04
C ILE A 196 -2.51 14.03 7.56
N PHE A 197 -3.61 14.61 7.10
CA PHE A 197 -4.95 14.18 7.51
C PHE A 197 -5.30 12.79 6.98
N GLY A 198 -4.81 12.43 5.79
CA GLY A 198 -4.95 11.08 5.25
C GLY A 198 -4.22 10.03 6.07
N PHE A 199 -3.02 10.33 6.58
CA PHE A 199 -2.27 9.41 7.45
C PHE A 199 -2.92 9.27 8.83
N LEU A 200 -3.38 10.38 9.41
CA LEU A 200 -4.03 10.38 10.71
C LEU A 200 -5.39 9.66 10.65
N SER A 201 -6.13 9.77 9.55
CA SER A 201 -7.44 9.13 9.43
C SER A 201 -7.39 7.61 9.44
N GLU A 202 -6.33 7.00 8.90
CA GLU A 202 -6.18 5.53 8.91
C GLU A 202 -6.14 5.00 10.35
N PHE A 203 -5.42 5.68 11.23
CA PHE A 203 -5.36 5.33 12.64
C PHE A 203 -6.63 5.74 13.41
N LEU A 204 -7.18 6.92 13.11
CA LEU A 204 -8.45 7.36 13.70
C LEU A 204 -9.60 6.42 13.37
N PHE A 205 -9.59 5.78 12.20
CA PHE A 205 -10.56 4.73 11.88
C PHE A 205 -10.45 3.53 12.84
N TYR A 206 -9.22 3.08 13.14
CA TYR A 206 -9.00 2.03 14.12
C TYR A 206 -9.50 2.44 15.52
N VAL A 207 -9.22 3.67 15.95
CA VAL A 207 -9.71 4.21 17.22
C VAL A 207 -11.24 4.21 17.25
N TYR A 208 -11.89 4.68 16.19
CA TYR A 208 -13.36 4.71 16.10
C TYR A 208 -13.98 3.31 16.20
N VAL A 209 -13.43 2.33 15.47
CA VAL A 209 -13.89 0.94 15.52
C VAL A 209 -13.86 0.38 16.94
N VAL A 210 -12.74 0.60 17.66
CA VAL A 210 -12.58 0.12 19.04
C VAL A 210 -13.47 0.88 20.00
N ALA A 211 -13.55 2.21 19.88
CA ALA A 211 -14.35 3.07 20.77
C ALA A 211 -15.86 2.78 20.67
N ARG A 212 -16.34 2.36 19.50
CA ARG A 212 -17.74 1.98 19.28
C ARG A 212 -18.01 0.49 19.48
N GLY A 213 -16.97 -0.33 19.69
CA GLY A 213 -17.10 -1.77 19.86
C GLY A 213 -17.68 -2.48 18.64
N LEU A 214 -17.35 -1.99 17.43
CA LEU A 214 -17.92 -2.52 16.19
C LEU A 214 -17.43 -3.95 15.92
N LYS A 215 -18.33 -4.80 15.42
CA LYS A 215 -17.98 -6.15 14.97
C LYS A 215 -17.45 -6.09 13.54
N VAL A 216 -16.16 -6.33 13.37
CA VAL A 216 -15.44 -6.14 12.10
C VAL A 216 -15.29 -7.45 11.32
N ARG A 217 -15.58 -7.42 10.02
CA ARG A 217 -15.10 -8.42 9.07
C ARG A 217 -13.79 -7.93 8.44
N GLU A 218 -12.69 -8.54 8.85
CA GLU A 218 -11.37 -8.27 8.30
C GLU A 218 -11.11 -9.04 7.01
N CYS A 219 -10.60 -8.34 6.00
CA CYS A 219 -10.39 -8.86 4.65
C CYS A 219 -8.96 -8.61 4.15
N LYS A 220 -8.50 -9.50 3.26
CA LYS A 220 -7.27 -9.25 2.49
C LYS A 220 -7.52 -8.14 1.49
N VAL A 221 -6.46 -7.43 1.11
CA VAL A 221 -6.50 -6.40 0.08
C VAL A 221 -5.87 -6.94 -1.20
N GLY A 222 -6.62 -6.93 -2.30
CA GLY A 222 -6.14 -7.24 -3.62
C GLY A 222 -5.59 -6.01 -4.31
N MET A 223 -4.38 -6.12 -4.85
CA MET A 223 -3.77 -5.11 -5.70
C MET A 223 -4.03 -5.48 -7.17
N ILE A 224 -4.88 -4.72 -7.87
CA ILE A 224 -5.26 -5.06 -9.26
C ILE A 224 -4.40 -4.39 -10.33
N ALA A 225 -3.53 -3.45 -9.94
CA ALA A 225 -2.59 -2.81 -10.85
C ALA A 225 -1.40 -2.22 -10.10
N GLU A 226 -0.25 -2.23 -10.76
CA GLU A 226 0.96 -1.60 -10.26
C GLU A 226 0.91 -0.07 -10.38
N LYS A 227 1.71 0.65 -9.58
CA LYS A 227 1.74 2.11 -9.72
C LYS A 227 2.41 2.43 -11.05
N ALA A 228 1.84 3.33 -11.86
CA ALA A 228 2.43 3.70 -13.16
C ALA A 228 3.91 4.16 -13.02
N GLU A 229 4.25 4.83 -11.92
CA GLU A 229 5.63 5.20 -11.59
C GLU A 229 6.55 3.98 -11.37
N ILE A 230 6.06 2.90 -10.75
CA ILE A 230 6.82 1.66 -10.52
C ILE A 230 7.02 0.95 -11.85
N THR A 231 5.97 0.89 -12.68
CA THR A 231 6.07 0.38 -14.06
C THR A 231 7.09 1.18 -14.88
N GLU A 232 7.15 2.51 -14.72
CA GLU A 232 8.14 3.34 -15.40
C GLU A 232 9.55 3.12 -14.87
N ILE A 233 9.73 2.96 -13.56
CA ILE A 233 11.02 2.61 -12.96
C ILE A 233 11.53 1.28 -13.53
N LYS A 234 10.68 0.24 -13.57
CA LYS A 234 11.02 -1.07 -14.14
C LYS A 234 11.40 -0.95 -15.61
N ARG A 235 10.64 -0.17 -16.39
CA ARG A 235 10.92 0.10 -17.80
C ARG A 235 12.28 0.78 -18.00
N GLU A 236 12.62 1.77 -17.19
CA GLU A 236 13.93 2.44 -17.29
C GLU A 236 15.07 1.51 -16.87
N ILE A 237 14.91 0.74 -15.79
CA ILE A 237 15.90 -0.27 -15.37
C ILE A 237 16.12 -1.31 -16.49
N ALA A 238 15.04 -1.77 -17.14
CA ALA A 238 15.12 -2.68 -18.27
C ALA A 238 15.98 -2.11 -19.43
N LYS A 239 15.92 -0.80 -19.69
CA LYS A 239 16.78 -0.15 -20.70
C LYS A 239 18.26 -0.22 -20.30
N TYR A 240 18.57 0.01 -19.03
CA TYR A 240 19.94 -0.11 -18.53
C TYR A 240 20.46 -1.55 -18.59
N PHE A 241 19.65 -2.54 -18.20
CA PHE A 241 20.01 -3.96 -18.32
C PHE A 241 20.24 -4.37 -19.77
N LYS A 242 19.37 -3.92 -20.68
CA LYS A 242 19.52 -4.16 -22.12
C LYS A 242 20.82 -3.58 -22.70
N ALA A 243 21.31 -2.48 -22.13
CA ALA A 243 22.57 -1.84 -22.51
C ALA A 243 23.78 -2.37 -21.72
N SER A 244 23.59 -3.36 -20.83
CA SER A 244 24.58 -3.83 -19.85
C SER A 244 25.19 -2.69 -19.01
N ASP A 245 24.44 -1.59 -18.82
CA ASP A 245 24.86 -0.41 -18.05
C ASP A 245 24.50 -0.55 -16.58
N LEU A 246 25.30 -1.34 -15.87
CA LEU A 246 25.12 -1.61 -14.44
C LEU A 246 25.21 -0.34 -13.58
N ASP A 247 26.11 0.58 -13.91
CA ASP A 247 26.34 1.78 -13.12
C ASP A 247 25.18 2.77 -13.29
N GLY A 248 24.66 2.89 -14.51
CA GLY A 248 23.43 3.63 -14.82
C GLY A 248 22.21 3.07 -14.08
N ALA A 249 22.00 1.74 -14.13
CA ALA A 249 20.90 1.07 -13.41
C ALA A 249 20.93 1.36 -11.91
N LYS A 250 22.11 1.20 -11.27
CA LYS A 250 22.28 1.43 -9.82
C LYS A 250 22.01 2.88 -9.44
N LYS A 251 22.56 3.82 -10.21
CA LYS A 251 22.37 5.25 -9.96
C LYS A 251 20.89 5.62 -10.08
N TYR A 252 20.23 5.22 -11.16
CA TYR A 252 18.82 5.51 -11.39
C TYR A 252 17.94 4.95 -10.26
N PHE A 253 18.17 3.69 -9.87
CA PHE A 253 17.42 3.06 -8.78
C PHE A 253 17.56 3.81 -7.45
N LEU A 254 18.79 4.19 -7.07
CA LEU A 254 19.06 4.94 -5.85
C LEU A 254 18.42 6.33 -5.87
N ASP A 255 18.46 7.02 -7.01
CA ASP A 255 17.80 8.32 -7.19
C ASP A 255 16.28 8.20 -7.01
N CYS A 256 15.65 7.18 -7.59
CA CYS A 256 14.22 6.90 -7.40
C CYS A 256 13.89 6.62 -5.92
N ARG A 257 14.67 5.77 -5.26
CA ARG A 257 14.46 5.41 -3.85
C ARG A 257 14.66 6.59 -2.90
N SER A 258 15.58 7.51 -3.21
CA SER A 258 15.78 8.73 -2.42
C SER A 258 14.57 9.66 -2.43
N LYS A 259 13.86 9.73 -3.56
CA LYS A 259 12.65 10.56 -3.73
C LYS A 259 11.41 9.91 -3.13
N ARG A 260 11.33 8.57 -3.20
CA ARG A 260 10.22 7.75 -2.68
C ARG A 260 10.80 6.54 -1.94
N PRO A 261 11.06 6.66 -0.63
CA PRO A 261 11.61 5.57 0.17
C PRO A 261 10.75 4.29 0.14
N ASP A 262 9.45 4.41 -0.15
CA ASP A 262 8.46 3.33 -0.15
C ASP A 262 8.29 2.58 -1.50
N ILE A 263 9.12 2.86 -2.53
CA ILE A 263 8.96 2.20 -3.86
C ILE A 263 9.08 0.67 -3.79
N MET A 264 9.81 0.15 -2.80
CA MET A 264 10.06 -1.28 -2.63
C MET A 264 9.04 -1.98 -1.73
N MET A 265 8.12 -1.24 -1.10
CA MET A 265 7.11 -1.88 -0.26
C MET A 265 6.14 -2.69 -1.11
N GLU A 266 5.58 -3.77 -0.58
CA GLU A 266 4.64 -4.67 -1.28
C GLU A 266 3.44 -3.91 -1.88
N ALA A 267 2.98 -2.85 -1.22
CA ALA A 267 1.89 -2.00 -1.70
C ALA A 267 2.27 -1.05 -2.87
N SER A 268 3.55 -1.01 -3.23
CA SER A 268 4.11 -0.24 -4.35
C SER A 268 4.55 -1.17 -5.48
N ASP A 269 5.45 -2.11 -5.19
CA ASP A 269 6.00 -3.11 -6.14
C ASP A 269 5.27 -4.44 -5.97
N ILE A 270 4.13 -4.57 -6.63
CA ILE A 270 3.20 -5.67 -6.39
C ILE A 270 3.71 -7.00 -6.96
N THR A 271 4.62 -6.95 -7.93
CA THR A 271 5.24 -8.16 -8.49
C THR A 271 6.55 -8.54 -7.79
N GLY A 272 7.09 -7.65 -6.93
CA GLY A 272 8.39 -7.86 -6.27
C GLY A 272 9.60 -7.70 -7.20
N GLU A 273 9.39 -7.31 -8.45
CA GLU A 273 10.46 -7.23 -9.46
C GLU A 273 11.49 -6.14 -9.17
N LEU A 274 11.18 -5.09 -8.40
CA LEU A 274 12.22 -4.13 -8.00
C LEU A 274 13.23 -4.76 -7.03
N HIS A 275 12.80 -5.73 -6.21
CA HIS A 275 13.75 -6.53 -5.42
C HIS A 275 14.61 -7.41 -6.31
N LEU A 276 14.04 -8.06 -7.32
CA LEU A 276 14.79 -8.86 -8.29
C LEU A 276 15.75 -7.98 -9.10
N CYS A 277 15.37 -6.76 -9.47
CA CYS A 277 16.26 -5.79 -10.11
C CYS A 277 17.46 -5.45 -9.22
N MET A 278 17.26 -5.25 -7.91
CA MET A 278 18.37 -5.09 -6.97
C MET A 278 19.25 -6.32 -6.90
N GLU A 279 18.65 -7.50 -6.93
CA GLU A 279 19.37 -8.78 -6.93
C GLU A 279 20.27 -8.89 -8.17
N VAL A 280 19.73 -8.66 -9.38
CA VAL A 280 20.50 -8.59 -10.63
C VAL A 280 21.66 -7.60 -10.51
N MET A 281 21.40 -6.38 -10.01
CA MET A 281 22.43 -5.36 -9.82
C MET A 281 23.52 -5.76 -8.80
N ALA A 282 23.14 -6.53 -7.78
CA ALA A 282 24.06 -7.05 -6.76
C ALA A 282 24.92 -8.18 -7.32
N ILE A 283 24.33 -9.16 -8.01
CA ILE A 283 25.02 -10.28 -8.68
C ILE A 283 26.05 -9.73 -9.66
N ALA A 284 25.59 -8.96 -10.66
CA ALA A 284 26.42 -8.34 -11.69
C ALA A 284 27.56 -7.49 -11.10
N GLY A 285 27.27 -6.74 -10.02
CA GLY A 285 28.25 -5.90 -9.34
C GLY A 285 29.34 -6.67 -8.62
N LEU A 286 28.97 -7.76 -7.95
CA LEU A 286 29.90 -8.60 -7.20
C LEU A 286 30.76 -9.44 -8.15
N GLU A 287 30.19 -9.96 -9.24
CA GLU A 287 30.93 -10.66 -10.30
C GLU A 287 32.00 -9.76 -10.92
N LYS A 288 31.61 -8.56 -11.36
CA LYS A 288 32.54 -7.56 -11.91
C LYS A 288 33.66 -7.21 -10.92
N LYS A 289 33.33 -7.10 -9.63
CA LYS A 289 34.32 -6.82 -8.56
C LYS A 289 35.31 -7.97 -8.35
N GLN A 290 34.88 -9.21 -8.58
CA GLN A 290 35.75 -10.39 -8.49
C GLN A 290 36.47 -10.72 -9.82
N GLY A 291 36.27 -9.89 -10.85
CA GLY A 291 36.87 -10.12 -12.16
C GLY A 291 36.25 -11.30 -12.92
N LEU A 292 35.04 -11.71 -12.56
CA LEU A 292 34.26 -12.71 -13.30
C LEU A 292 33.46 -12.04 -14.43
N PRO A 293 33.09 -12.79 -15.48
CA PRO A 293 32.04 -12.37 -16.41
C PRO A 293 30.78 -11.97 -15.65
N CYS A 294 30.18 -10.86 -16.05
CA CYS A 294 29.01 -10.29 -15.41
C CYS A 294 27.74 -10.99 -15.93
N LEU A 295 26.74 -11.20 -15.09
CA LEU A 295 25.43 -11.74 -15.50
C LEU A 295 24.86 -11.01 -16.73
N LEU A 296 25.00 -9.68 -16.77
CA LEU A 296 24.54 -8.85 -17.89
C LEU A 296 25.39 -8.97 -19.17
N ASP A 297 26.49 -9.74 -19.14
CA ASP A 297 27.22 -10.13 -20.36
C ASP A 297 26.55 -11.32 -21.06
N TYR A 298 25.70 -12.07 -20.34
CA TYR A 298 24.99 -13.26 -20.85
C TYR A 298 23.51 -12.99 -21.09
N VAL A 299 22.83 -12.37 -20.12
CA VAL A 299 21.38 -12.17 -20.14
C VAL A 299 21.09 -10.70 -19.93
N THR A 300 20.44 -10.08 -20.91
CA THR A 300 20.09 -8.65 -20.89
C THR A 300 18.59 -8.39 -21.08
N ASP A 301 17.84 -9.43 -21.46
CA ASP A 301 16.38 -9.35 -21.48
C ASP A 301 15.83 -9.27 -20.06
N TYR A 302 14.92 -8.33 -19.84
CA TYR A 302 14.38 -8.06 -18.52
C TYR A 302 13.59 -9.24 -17.96
N GLN A 303 12.74 -9.86 -18.77
CA GLN A 303 11.89 -10.95 -18.27
C GLN A 303 12.72 -12.20 -17.98
N GLU A 304 13.70 -12.52 -18.83
CA GLU A 304 14.62 -13.63 -18.59
C GLU A 304 15.42 -13.45 -17.29
N LEU A 305 15.84 -12.21 -16.98
CA LEU A 305 16.52 -11.87 -15.72
C LEU A 305 15.59 -12.05 -14.50
N MET A 306 14.33 -11.62 -14.58
CA MET A 306 13.37 -11.80 -13.48
C MET A 306 13.07 -13.28 -13.24
N ASP A 307 12.88 -14.06 -14.31
CA ASP A 307 12.62 -15.49 -14.23
C ASP A 307 13.82 -16.25 -13.66
N LEU A 308 15.05 -15.84 -14.03
CA LEU A 308 16.29 -16.39 -13.48
C LEU A 308 16.38 -16.16 -11.97
N CYS A 309 16.26 -14.91 -11.51
CA CYS A 309 16.33 -14.60 -10.07
C CYS A 309 15.22 -15.30 -9.29
N ASN A 310 13.99 -15.36 -9.81
CA ASN A 310 12.90 -16.10 -9.18
C ASN A 310 13.23 -17.59 -9.03
N ARG A 311 13.75 -18.24 -10.08
CA ARG A 311 14.16 -19.65 -10.03
C ARG A 311 15.31 -19.87 -9.05
N LEU A 312 16.31 -18.99 -9.04
CA LEU A 312 17.42 -19.05 -8.09
C LEU A 312 16.90 -18.96 -6.65
N ASN A 313 16.05 -17.98 -6.35
CA ASN A 313 15.45 -17.81 -5.04
C ASN A 313 14.62 -19.02 -4.61
N HIS A 314 13.74 -19.52 -5.49
CA HIS A 314 12.94 -20.73 -5.22
C HIS A 314 13.83 -21.93 -4.83
N PHE A 315 14.83 -22.23 -5.65
CA PHE A 315 15.69 -23.38 -5.41
C PHE A 315 16.59 -23.22 -4.19
N VAL A 316 17.17 -22.04 -3.98
CA VAL A 316 18.02 -21.75 -2.82
C VAL A 316 17.23 -21.86 -1.52
N ILE A 317 16.02 -21.28 -1.47
CA ILE A 317 15.14 -21.36 -0.30
C ILE A 317 14.74 -22.80 -0.03
N GLY A 318 14.33 -23.53 -1.07
CA GLY A 318 13.96 -24.93 -0.92
C GLY A 318 15.13 -25.81 -0.46
N GLU A 319 16.36 -25.53 -0.91
CA GLU A 319 17.56 -26.23 -0.43
C GLU A 319 17.83 -25.94 1.05
N LEU A 320 17.70 -24.67 1.48
CA LEU A 320 17.89 -24.26 2.88
C LEU A 320 16.87 -24.89 3.84
N HIS A 321 15.64 -25.12 3.36
CA HIS A 321 14.57 -25.75 4.14
C HIS A 321 14.45 -27.26 3.95
N ASP A 322 15.31 -27.89 3.13
CA ASP A 322 15.18 -29.27 2.65
C ASP A 322 13.76 -29.62 2.16
N SER A 323 13.17 -28.71 1.38
CA SER A 323 11.79 -28.81 0.88
C SER A 323 11.70 -29.08 -0.63
N LEU A 324 12.83 -29.20 -1.34
CA LEU A 324 12.83 -29.48 -2.79
C LEU A 324 12.48 -30.94 -3.10
N THR A 325 11.67 -31.15 -4.14
CA THR A 325 11.42 -32.50 -4.69
C THR A 325 12.65 -33.06 -5.39
N ALA A 326 12.63 -34.35 -5.74
CA ALA A 326 13.70 -34.97 -6.52
C ALA A 326 13.85 -34.35 -7.91
N GLU A 327 12.73 -33.99 -8.58
CA GLU A 327 12.78 -33.28 -9.86
C GLU A 327 13.38 -31.88 -9.70
N GLU A 328 12.99 -31.15 -8.65
CA GLU A 328 13.50 -29.79 -8.39
C GLU A 328 15.00 -29.81 -8.04
N LYS A 329 15.46 -30.79 -7.25
CA LYS A 329 16.89 -30.99 -6.99
C LYS A 329 17.67 -31.19 -8.30
N LYS A 330 17.16 -32.01 -9.22
CA LYS A 330 17.77 -32.20 -10.54
C LYS A 330 17.75 -30.92 -11.40
N ALA A 331 16.64 -30.20 -11.39
CA ALA A 331 16.52 -28.93 -12.11
C ALA A 331 17.45 -27.85 -11.56
N PHE A 332 17.66 -27.84 -10.24
CA PHE A 332 18.58 -26.91 -9.60
C PHE A 332 20.04 -27.22 -9.96
N GLU A 333 20.45 -28.49 -9.95
CA GLU A 333 21.79 -28.88 -10.39
C GLU A 333 22.04 -28.54 -11.86
N ALA A 334 21.02 -28.67 -12.73
CA ALA A 334 21.12 -28.21 -14.11
C ALA A 334 21.29 -26.69 -14.19
N LEU A 335 20.54 -25.91 -13.40
CA LEU A 335 20.68 -24.46 -13.35
C LEU A 335 22.06 -24.02 -12.84
N LYS A 336 22.61 -24.69 -11.82
CA LYS A 336 23.97 -24.42 -11.30
C LYS A 336 25.07 -24.68 -12.33
N ALA A 337 24.79 -25.49 -13.36
CA ALA A 337 25.74 -25.81 -14.42
C ALA A 337 25.73 -24.79 -15.58
N GLU A 338 24.77 -23.86 -15.60
CA GLU A 338 24.69 -22.80 -16.61
C GLU A 338 25.82 -21.78 -16.41
N GLU A 339 26.45 -21.34 -17.50
CA GLU A 339 27.61 -20.45 -17.44
C GLU A 339 27.32 -19.08 -16.81
N TYR A 340 26.06 -18.63 -16.90
CA TYR A 340 25.58 -17.37 -16.34
C TYR A 340 25.13 -17.48 -14.87
N VAL A 341 25.23 -18.66 -14.25
CA VAL A 341 24.91 -18.88 -12.83
C VAL A 341 26.20 -19.08 -12.04
N SER A 342 26.74 -17.97 -11.53
CA SER A 342 27.94 -18.00 -10.69
C SER A 342 27.64 -18.46 -9.26
N THR A 343 28.69 -18.85 -8.52
CA THR A 343 28.58 -19.06 -7.06
C THR A 343 28.13 -17.77 -6.34
N ILE A 344 28.50 -16.60 -6.87
CA ILE A 344 28.06 -15.30 -6.37
C ILE A 344 26.54 -15.16 -6.52
N ALA A 345 25.96 -15.58 -7.65
CA ALA A 345 24.51 -15.54 -7.85
C ALA A 345 23.77 -16.35 -6.78
N LEU A 346 24.27 -17.56 -6.48
CA LEU A 346 23.73 -18.42 -5.41
C LEU A 346 23.88 -17.77 -4.02
N ASP A 347 25.03 -17.17 -3.73
CA ASP A 347 25.29 -16.52 -2.44
C ASP A 347 24.43 -15.26 -2.24
N VAL A 348 24.17 -14.50 -3.30
CA VAL A 348 23.28 -13.34 -3.25
C VAL A 348 21.85 -13.80 -2.97
N ALA A 349 21.34 -14.82 -3.68
CA ALA A 349 20.01 -15.38 -3.44
C ALA A 349 19.86 -15.86 -1.98
N ARG A 350 20.88 -16.52 -1.40
CA ARG A 350 20.89 -16.91 0.03
C ARG A 350 20.78 -15.69 0.95
N LYS A 351 21.60 -14.67 0.72
CA LYS A 351 21.62 -13.44 1.54
C LYS A 351 20.32 -12.64 1.43
N MET A 352 19.71 -12.60 0.25
CA MET A 352 18.43 -11.93 0.05
C MET A 352 17.34 -12.61 0.87
N PHE A 353 17.35 -13.94 0.96
CA PHE A 353 16.45 -14.67 1.86
C PHE A 353 16.69 -14.36 3.34
N GLU A 354 17.94 -14.37 3.82
CA GLU A 354 18.29 -14.04 5.21
C GLU A 354 17.91 -12.60 5.58
N ASN A 355 18.14 -11.67 4.65
CA ASN A 355 17.75 -10.27 4.81
C ASN A 355 16.23 -10.09 4.71
N ASN A 356 15.52 -10.86 3.88
CA ASN A 356 14.06 -10.83 3.81
C ASN A 356 13.42 -11.46 5.04
N THR A 357 13.99 -12.50 5.65
CA THR A 357 13.51 -13.01 6.95
C THR A 357 13.74 -11.99 8.08
N GLN A 358 14.76 -11.13 7.97
CA GLN A 358 14.92 -9.97 8.84
C GLN A 358 13.99 -8.81 8.44
N ALA A 359 13.76 -8.53 7.15
CA ALA A 359 12.88 -7.47 6.63
C ALA A 359 11.39 -7.77 6.79
N HIS A 360 11.00 -9.04 6.83
CA HIS A 360 9.68 -9.52 7.25
C HIS A 360 9.47 -9.41 8.78
N ARG A 361 10.51 -9.04 9.55
CA ARG A 361 10.33 -8.45 10.90
C ARG A 361 10.08 -6.94 10.85
N TYR A 362 10.02 -6.32 9.67
CA TYR A 362 9.90 -4.87 9.52
C TYR A 362 8.64 -4.40 8.81
N VAL A 363 7.92 -5.23 8.04
CA VAL A 363 6.51 -4.98 7.66
C VAL A 363 5.83 -6.30 7.26
N LYS A 364 4.73 -6.68 7.91
CA LYS A 364 3.68 -7.52 7.30
C LYS A 364 2.48 -6.60 7.08
N VAL A 365 2.19 -6.27 5.82
CA VAL A 365 0.94 -5.60 5.42
C VAL A 365 -0.16 -6.63 5.27
#